data_AF-A0A945AG39-F1
#
_entry.id   AF-A0A945AG39-F1
#
_cell.length_a   1.000
_cell.length_b   1.000
_cell.length_c   1.000
_cell.angle_alpha   90.00
_cell.angle_beta   90.00
_cell.angle_gamma   90.00
#
_symmetry.space_group_name_H-M   'P 1'
#
loop_
_entity.id
_entity.type
_entity.pdbx_description
1 polymer ?
#
loop_
_entity_poly.entity_id
_entity_poly.type
_entity_poly.pdbx_seq_one_letter_code
_entity_poly.pdbx_strand_id
1 'polypeptide(L)'
;MGLQGQSQDLESYVALIGKHSPDNSPGLFPSPDARLAYWINAYNALALYSVVQAYPVKSVKEIKWFYGFFNRTKHLVGGQKYTLKHIEHEIVRKRFPDPRIHVGLNCASMGCPTLPPKAFESQQVIEDLDAHMYTFLSESRNVRVDYEKETIFLSEILNEFQADFTSWYEKEYEIENATVIDYLKLFLPQRDKEFLAKHPSAKIEYVAYDWRLNDQEISR
;
A
#
# COMPACT_ATOMS: atom_id res chain seq x y z
N MET A 1 -2.50 -19.43 -19.75
CA MET A 1 -3.79 -18.78 -20.04
C MET A 1 -3.63 -17.32 -19.69
N GLY A 2 -3.58 -16.44 -20.69
CA GLY A 2 -3.20 -15.04 -20.51
C GLY A 2 -4.31 -14.16 -19.94
N LEU A 3 -3.96 -12.90 -19.68
CA LEU A 3 -4.75 -11.80 -19.09
C LEU A 3 -6.24 -11.71 -19.49
N GLN A 4 -6.65 -12.27 -20.64
CA GLN A 4 -8.04 -12.31 -21.12
C GLN A 4 -8.97 -13.21 -20.27
N GLY A 5 -8.47 -14.27 -19.63
CA GLY A 5 -9.28 -15.06 -18.70
C GLY A 5 -9.45 -14.37 -17.34
N GLN A 6 -8.43 -13.61 -16.93
CA GLN A 6 -8.41 -12.87 -15.66
C GLN A 6 -9.21 -11.56 -15.74
N SER A 7 -9.44 -11.01 -16.94
CA SER A 7 -10.20 -9.76 -17.11
C SER A 7 -11.69 -9.93 -16.77
N GLN A 8 -12.30 -11.08 -17.08
CA GLN A 8 -13.72 -11.34 -16.80
C GLN A 8 -13.99 -11.50 -15.30
N ASP A 9 -13.07 -12.16 -14.58
CA ASP A 9 -13.14 -12.30 -13.12
C ASP A 9 -12.98 -10.93 -12.44
N LEU A 10 -12.03 -10.12 -12.92
CA LEU A 10 -11.82 -8.76 -12.42
C LEU A 10 -13.03 -7.85 -12.68
N GLU A 11 -13.62 -7.89 -13.87
CA GLU A 11 -14.84 -7.14 -14.20
C GLU A 11 -16.02 -7.53 -13.30
N SER A 12 -16.21 -8.83 -13.09
CA SER A 12 -17.25 -9.36 -12.19
C SER A 12 -17.03 -8.89 -10.75
N TYR A 13 -15.78 -8.89 -10.30
CA TYR A 13 -15.43 -8.40 -8.96
C TYR A 13 -15.64 -6.89 -8.83
N VAL A 14 -15.26 -6.09 -9.83
CA VAL A 14 -15.52 -4.64 -9.87
C VAL A 14 -17.02 -4.33 -9.88
N ALA A 15 -17.83 -5.15 -10.56
CA ALA A 15 -19.29 -5.00 -10.51
C ALA A 15 -19.85 -5.27 -9.11
N LEU A 16 -19.31 -6.25 -8.38
CA LEU A 16 -19.68 -6.53 -6.98
C LEU A 16 -19.31 -5.36 -6.05
N ILE A 17 -18.09 -4.83 -6.17
CA ILE A 17 -17.64 -3.61 -5.47
C ILE A 17 -18.60 -2.44 -5.76
N GLY A 18 -19.02 -2.28 -7.02
CA GLY A 18 -19.98 -1.26 -7.42
C GLY A 18 -21.34 -1.38 -6.75
N LYS A 19 -21.78 -2.60 -6.44
CA LYS A 19 -23.09 -2.88 -5.85
C LYS A 19 -23.10 -2.84 -4.33
N HIS A 20 -22.05 -3.35 -3.67
CA HIS A 20 -22.01 -3.55 -2.23
C HIS A 20 -20.76 -2.94 -1.62
N SER A 21 -20.93 -2.17 -0.54
CA SER A 21 -19.84 -1.65 0.30
C SER A 21 -20.21 -1.74 1.79
N PRO A 22 -19.23 -1.57 2.70
CA PRO A 22 -19.46 -1.39 4.13
C PRO A 22 -20.48 -0.30 4.48
N ASP A 23 -20.65 0.69 3.61
CA ASP A 23 -21.51 1.84 3.84
C ASP A 23 -22.96 1.58 3.41
N ASN A 24 -23.18 0.85 2.30
CA ASN A 24 -24.54 0.57 1.80
C ASN A 24 -25.07 -0.82 2.17
N SER A 25 -24.19 -1.75 2.55
CA SER A 25 -24.50 -3.15 2.86
C SER A 25 -23.76 -3.60 4.12
N PRO A 26 -23.88 -2.90 5.26
CA PRO A 26 -23.07 -3.15 6.46
C PRO A 26 -23.21 -4.58 7.01
N GLY A 27 -24.34 -5.25 6.77
CA GLY A 27 -24.56 -6.64 7.19
C GLY A 27 -23.63 -7.66 6.49
N LEU A 28 -23.06 -7.31 5.34
CA LEU A 28 -22.05 -8.13 4.67
C LEU A 28 -20.63 -7.92 5.24
N PHE A 29 -20.42 -6.87 6.03
CA PHE A 29 -19.12 -6.46 6.57
C PHE A 29 -19.22 -6.20 8.09
N PRO A 30 -19.42 -7.27 8.88
CA PRO A 30 -19.82 -7.14 10.28
C PRO A 30 -18.70 -6.64 11.22
N SER A 31 -17.42 -6.84 10.87
CA SER A 31 -16.27 -6.44 11.70
C SER A 31 -15.46 -5.28 11.09
N PRO A 32 -14.68 -4.53 11.89
CA PRO A 32 -13.71 -3.58 11.37
C PRO A 32 -12.77 -4.19 10.32
N ASP A 33 -12.27 -5.40 10.59
CA ASP A 33 -11.35 -6.11 9.71
C ASP A 33 -12.00 -6.49 8.37
N ALA A 34 -13.27 -6.89 8.39
CA ALA A 34 -14.02 -7.13 7.15
C ALA A 34 -14.18 -5.86 6.31
N ARG A 35 -14.34 -4.71 6.96
CA ARG A 35 -14.45 -3.41 6.28
C ARG A 35 -13.09 -2.97 5.74
N LEU A 36 -12.01 -3.16 6.51
CA LEU A 36 -10.64 -2.86 6.07
C LEU A 36 -10.26 -3.72 4.86
N ALA A 37 -10.45 -5.04 4.96
CA ALA A 37 -10.20 -5.99 3.88
C ALA A 37 -10.97 -5.60 2.61
N TYR A 38 -12.26 -5.26 2.75
CA TYR A 38 -13.06 -4.77 1.63
C TYR A 38 -12.42 -3.54 0.97
N TRP A 39 -12.06 -2.51 1.74
CA TRP A 39 -11.58 -1.25 1.15
C TRP A 39 -10.20 -1.39 0.50
N ILE A 40 -9.30 -2.19 1.09
CA ILE A 40 -8.01 -2.52 0.48
C ILE A 40 -8.22 -3.29 -0.83
N ASN A 41 -9.07 -4.32 -0.81
CA ASN A 41 -9.37 -5.09 -2.01
C ASN A 41 -10.05 -4.26 -3.11
N ALA A 42 -10.99 -3.39 -2.72
CA ALA A 42 -11.66 -2.49 -3.64
C ALA A 42 -10.65 -1.53 -4.30
N TYR A 43 -9.77 -0.90 -3.51
CA TYR A 43 -8.71 -0.04 -4.05
C TYR A 43 -7.83 -0.81 -5.05
N ASN A 44 -7.28 -1.95 -4.64
CA ASN A 44 -6.34 -2.74 -5.45
C ASN A 44 -6.99 -3.26 -6.73
N ALA A 45 -8.22 -3.77 -6.65
CA ALA A 45 -8.95 -4.25 -7.82
C ALA A 45 -9.29 -3.10 -8.78
N LEU A 46 -9.70 -1.94 -8.29
CA LEU A 46 -10.01 -0.78 -9.13
C LEU A 46 -8.74 -0.18 -9.77
N ALA A 47 -7.61 -0.17 -9.05
CA ALA A 47 -6.32 0.20 -9.62
C ALA A 47 -5.93 -0.75 -10.76
N LEU A 48 -5.97 -2.07 -10.53
CA LEU A 48 -5.68 -3.08 -11.54
C LEU A 48 -6.64 -2.99 -12.73
N TYR A 49 -7.94 -2.91 -12.47
CA TYR A 49 -8.97 -2.79 -13.50
C TYR A 49 -8.68 -1.62 -14.43
N SER A 50 -8.29 -0.50 -13.87
CA SER A 50 -8.06 0.68 -14.67
C SER A 50 -6.77 0.66 -15.46
N VAL A 51 -5.74 0.00 -14.93
CA VAL A 51 -4.53 -0.33 -15.68
C VAL A 51 -4.89 -1.23 -16.87
N VAL A 52 -5.67 -2.30 -16.64
CA VAL A 52 -6.17 -3.20 -17.69
C VAL A 52 -6.96 -2.44 -18.77
N GLN A 53 -7.87 -1.55 -18.37
CA GLN A 53 -8.67 -0.74 -19.30
C GLN A 53 -7.84 0.27 -20.12
N ALA A 54 -6.64 0.61 -19.66
CA ALA A 54 -5.74 1.53 -20.35
C ALA A 54 -4.74 0.82 -21.30
N TYR A 55 -4.66 -0.52 -21.32
CA TYR A 55 -3.70 -1.22 -22.18
C TYR A 55 -3.96 -1.02 -23.68
N PRO A 56 -2.89 -0.97 -24.51
CA PRO A 56 -1.48 -1.12 -24.13
C PRO A 56 -0.83 0.18 -23.66
N VAL A 57 -0.24 0.17 -22.46
CA VAL A 57 0.56 1.28 -21.90
C VAL A 57 1.97 0.80 -21.60
N LYS A 58 3.00 1.51 -22.10
CA LYS A 58 4.41 1.08 -22.00
C LYS A 58 5.08 1.47 -20.67
N SER A 59 4.50 2.40 -19.90
CA SER A 59 5.04 2.85 -18.61
C SER A 59 4.04 3.70 -17.82
N VAL A 60 3.99 3.54 -16.49
CA VAL A 60 3.25 4.42 -15.57
C VAL A 60 3.70 5.89 -15.72
N LYS A 61 4.96 6.16 -16.09
CA LYS A 61 5.48 7.53 -16.29
C LYS A 61 5.01 8.20 -17.58
N GLU A 62 4.78 7.45 -18.66
CA GLU A 62 4.18 8.00 -19.89
C GLU A 62 2.71 8.40 -19.66
N ILE A 63 2.13 7.81 -18.62
CA ILE A 63 0.84 8.16 -18.11
C ILE A 63 0.99 9.40 -17.21
N LYS A 64 1.14 10.60 -17.81
CA LYS A 64 0.77 11.87 -17.15
C LYS A 64 -0.68 11.84 -16.62
N TRP A 65 -1.46 10.88 -17.10
CA TRP A 65 -2.76 10.50 -16.56
C TRP A 65 -2.66 9.84 -15.17
N PHE A 66 -1.56 9.30 -14.63
CA PHE A 66 -1.56 8.52 -13.36
C PHE A 66 -1.91 9.38 -12.14
N TYR A 67 -1.24 10.53 -11.94
CA TYR A 67 -1.70 11.52 -10.96
C TYR A 67 -3.10 12.07 -11.29
N GLY A 68 -3.48 12.13 -12.56
CA GLY A 68 -4.84 12.47 -12.97
C GLY A 68 -5.86 11.33 -12.78
N PHE A 69 -5.42 10.09 -12.66
CA PHE A 69 -6.20 8.88 -12.85
C PHE A 69 -6.71 8.43 -11.50
N PHE A 70 -5.78 8.33 -10.53
CA PHE A 70 -6.11 8.17 -9.12
C PHE A 70 -6.94 9.35 -8.58
N ASN A 71 -6.83 10.53 -9.22
CA ASN A 71 -7.50 11.75 -8.77
C ASN A 71 -8.78 12.13 -9.55
N ARG A 72 -9.00 11.62 -10.77
CA ARG A 72 -10.13 12.03 -11.63
C ARG A 72 -11.00 10.88 -12.09
N THR A 73 -10.47 9.67 -12.24
CA THR A 73 -11.30 8.51 -12.62
C THR A 73 -12.16 8.11 -11.45
N LYS A 74 -13.47 8.07 -11.70
CA LYS A 74 -14.45 7.70 -10.69
C LYS A 74 -14.92 6.28 -10.94
N HIS A 75 -14.81 5.45 -9.91
CA HIS A 75 -15.30 4.09 -9.86
C HIS A 75 -16.57 4.04 -9.02
N LEU A 76 -17.49 3.15 -9.40
CA LEU A 76 -18.67 2.88 -8.59
C LEU A 76 -18.24 1.97 -7.42
N VAL A 77 -18.61 2.35 -6.20
CA VAL A 77 -18.41 1.56 -4.98
C VAL A 77 -19.64 1.72 -4.10
N GLY A 78 -20.37 0.63 -3.85
CA GLY A 78 -21.62 0.66 -3.08
C GLY A 78 -22.64 1.70 -3.58
N GLY A 79 -22.75 1.89 -4.90
CA GLY A 79 -23.66 2.86 -5.52
C GLY A 79 -23.17 4.31 -5.54
N GLN A 80 -22.01 4.62 -4.96
CA GLN A 80 -21.40 5.94 -4.95
C GLN A 80 -20.15 6.00 -5.83
N LYS A 81 -19.80 7.20 -6.34
CA LYS A 81 -18.66 7.38 -7.23
C LYS A 81 -17.45 7.93 -6.47
N TYR A 82 -16.37 7.15 -6.39
CA TYR A 82 -15.13 7.53 -5.72
C TYR A 82 -13.93 7.47 -6.66
N THR A 83 -12.94 8.32 -6.40
CA THR A 83 -11.61 8.17 -7.00
C THR A 83 -10.74 7.30 -6.08
N LEU A 84 -9.69 6.68 -6.62
CA LEU A 84 -8.75 5.89 -5.80
C LEU A 84 -8.12 6.74 -4.68
N LYS A 85 -7.76 8.00 -4.97
CA LYS A 85 -7.29 8.94 -3.96
C LYS A 85 -8.31 9.18 -2.84
N HIS A 86 -9.59 9.26 -3.18
CA HIS A 86 -10.63 9.42 -2.15
C HIS A 86 -10.74 8.16 -1.29
N ILE A 87 -10.72 6.97 -1.91
CA ILE A 87 -10.72 5.71 -1.17
C ILE A 87 -9.52 5.67 -0.21
N GLU A 88 -8.31 5.97 -0.69
CA GLU A 88 -7.10 5.95 0.13
C GLU A 88 -7.12 7.00 1.26
N HIS A 89 -7.19 8.29 0.92
CA HIS A 89 -6.96 9.35 1.91
C HIS A 89 -8.20 9.74 2.72
N GLU A 90 -9.41 9.59 2.17
CA GLU A 90 -10.64 10.02 2.83
C GLU A 90 -11.39 8.88 3.52
N ILE A 91 -11.19 7.63 3.04
CA ILE A 91 -11.85 6.45 3.59
C ILE A 91 -10.86 5.60 4.37
N VAL A 92 -9.85 5.00 3.73
CA VAL A 92 -8.97 4.01 4.36
C VAL A 92 -8.14 4.66 5.47
N ARG A 93 -7.32 5.67 5.15
CA ARG A 93 -6.43 6.33 6.12
C ARG A 93 -7.16 6.92 7.33
N LYS A 94 -8.36 7.48 7.13
CA LYS A 94 -9.13 8.12 8.22
C LYS A 94 -9.91 7.12 9.08
N ARG A 95 -10.46 6.07 8.48
CA ARG A 95 -11.30 5.10 9.20
C ARG A 95 -10.48 3.97 9.82
N PHE A 96 -9.31 3.68 9.24
CA PHE A 96 -8.39 2.63 9.67
C PHE A 96 -6.98 3.24 9.80
N PRO A 97 -6.70 3.96 10.90
CA PRO A 97 -5.42 4.61 11.11
C PRO A 97 -4.36 3.57 11.50
N ASP A 98 -3.99 2.72 10.55
CA ASP A 98 -2.96 1.69 10.68
C ASP A 98 -1.93 1.92 9.57
N PRO A 99 -0.66 2.21 9.90
CA PRO A 99 0.36 2.55 8.89
C PRO A 99 0.64 1.40 7.92
N ARG A 100 0.33 0.15 8.29
CA ARG A 100 0.54 -1.01 7.42
C ARG A 100 -0.38 -0.99 6.20
N ILE A 101 -1.46 -0.19 6.19
CA ILE A 101 -2.26 -0.01 4.97
C ILE A 101 -1.44 0.47 3.77
N HIS A 102 -0.35 1.22 3.99
CA HIS A 102 0.52 1.72 2.91
C HIS A 102 1.28 0.61 2.18
N VAL A 103 1.44 -0.55 2.83
CA VAL A 103 1.99 -1.76 2.18
C VAL A 103 0.90 -2.69 1.63
N GLY A 104 -0.37 -2.46 1.99
CA GLY A 104 -1.53 -3.19 1.47
C GLY A 104 -2.18 -2.54 0.24
N LEU A 105 -2.05 -1.22 0.09
CA LEU A 105 -2.57 -0.47 -1.06
C LEU A 105 -1.52 -0.45 -2.18
N ASN A 106 -1.81 -1.14 -3.27
CA ASN A 106 -0.93 -1.23 -4.42
C ASN A 106 -1.41 -0.27 -5.53
N CYS A 107 -0.59 0.73 -5.81
CA CYS A 107 -0.79 1.72 -6.87
C CYS A 107 -0.30 1.28 -8.26
N ALA A 108 0.03 0.00 -8.47
CA ALA A 108 0.50 -0.63 -9.71
C ALA A 108 1.81 -0.07 -10.33
N SER A 109 2.58 0.72 -9.58
CA SER A 109 3.93 1.15 -9.94
C SER A 109 5.01 0.23 -9.34
N MET A 110 6.24 0.26 -9.88
CA MET A 110 7.39 -0.53 -9.40
C MET A 110 7.84 -0.14 -8.00
N GLY A 111 7.60 1.11 -7.59
CA GLY A 111 7.83 1.57 -6.22
C GLY A 111 6.70 1.21 -5.26
N CYS A 112 5.56 0.69 -5.75
CA CYS A 112 4.51 0.21 -4.87
C CYS A 112 4.96 -1.15 -4.27
N PRO A 113 4.51 -1.46 -3.04
CA PRO A 113 4.60 -2.80 -2.48
C PRO A 113 4.06 -3.84 -3.46
N THR A 114 4.61 -5.05 -3.50
CA THR A 114 4.14 -6.11 -4.41
C THR A 114 2.65 -6.38 -4.22
N LEU A 115 1.88 -6.46 -5.32
CA LEU A 115 0.45 -6.75 -5.25
C LEU A 115 0.28 -8.13 -4.61
N PRO A 116 -0.54 -8.28 -3.56
CA PRO A 116 -0.76 -9.58 -2.96
C PRO A 116 -1.35 -10.56 -4.00
N PRO A 117 -0.90 -11.82 -4.04
CA PRO A 117 -1.41 -12.80 -5.00
C PRO A 117 -2.87 -13.21 -4.74
N LYS A 118 -3.42 -12.79 -3.60
CA LYS A 118 -4.78 -13.09 -3.15
C LYS A 118 -5.41 -11.82 -2.55
N ALA A 119 -6.72 -11.74 -2.64
CA ALA A 119 -7.49 -10.72 -1.95
C ALA A 119 -7.39 -10.92 -0.43
N PHE A 120 -7.38 -9.83 0.33
CA PHE A 120 -7.39 -9.86 1.79
C PHE A 120 -8.70 -10.44 2.32
N GLU A 121 -8.59 -11.34 3.29
CA GLU A 121 -9.73 -11.92 4.00
C GLU A 121 -9.90 -11.26 5.36
N SER A 122 -11.15 -11.15 5.83
CA SER A 122 -11.45 -10.46 7.09
C SER A 122 -10.73 -11.06 8.31
N GLN A 123 -10.44 -12.35 8.29
CA GLN A 123 -9.83 -13.09 9.39
C GLN A 123 -8.30 -13.00 9.42
N GLN A 124 -7.68 -12.51 8.34
CA GLN A 124 -6.23 -12.54 8.14
C GLN A 124 -5.65 -11.18 7.71
N VAL A 125 -6.49 -10.17 7.50
CA VAL A 125 -6.05 -8.88 6.95
C VAL A 125 -4.95 -8.23 7.79
N ILE A 126 -4.98 -8.37 9.12
CA ILE A 126 -3.98 -7.78 10.00
C ILE A 126 -2.66 -8.54 9.88
N GLU A 127 -2.70 -9.87 9.91
CA GLU A 127 -1.53 -10.73 9.74
C GLU A 127 -0.89 -10.58 8.36
N ASP A 128 -1.71 -10.45 7.31
CA ASP A 128 -1.25 -10.20 5.94
C ASP A 128 -0.56 -8.84 5.83
N LEU A 129 -1.11 -7.81 6.48
CA LEU A 129 -0.50 -6.47 6.51
C LEU A 129 0.83 -6.47 7.26
N ASP A 130 0.95 -7.24 8.35
CA ASP A 130 2.24 -7.46 9.02
C ASP A 130 3.24 -8.16 8.10
N ALA A 131 2.84 -9.25 7.45
CA ALA A 131 3.71 -10.00 6.54
C ALA A 131 4.18 -9.12 5.36
N HIS A 132 3.29 -8.29 4.81
CA HIS A 132 3.65 -7.33 3.77
C HIS A 132 4.59 -6.24 4.29
N MET A 133 4.44 -5.76 5.52
CA MET A 133 5.34 -4.77 6.10
C MET A 133 6.73 -5.35 6.32
N TYR A 134 6.82 -6.57 6.86
CA TYR A 134 8.08 -7.30 6.97
C TYR A 134 8.77 -7.46 5.61
N THR A 135 8.02 -7.89 4.60
CA THR A 135 8.54 -8.08 3.25
C THR A 135 9.03 -6.75 2.69
N PHE A 136 8.21 -5.70 2.72
CA PHE A 136 8.53 -4.37 2.23
C PHE A 136 9.82 -3.84 2.86
N LEU A 137 9.98 -3.91 4.18
CA LEU A 137 11.15 -3.39 4.88
C LEU A 137 12.40 -4.28 4.74
N SER A 138 12.24 -5.55 4.36
CA SER A 138 13.38 -6.44 4.07
C SER A 138 14.03 -6.19 2.71
N GLU A 139 13.31 -5.54 1.79
CA GLU A 139 13.82 -5.25 0.45
C GLU A 139 14.81 -4.07 0.50
N SER A 140 16.02 -4.27 -0.01
CA SER A 140 17.11 -3.28 0.01
C SER A 140 16.80 -1.98 -0.75
N ARG A 141 15.80 -2.00 -1.64
CA ARG A 141 15.27 -0.82 -2.32
C ARG A 141 14.41 0.07 -1.41
N ASN A 142 13.84 -0.49 -0.34
CA ASN A 142 12.95 0.21 0.58
C ASN A 142 13.61 0.55 1.91
N VAL A 143 14.46 -0.34 2.43
CA VAL A 143 15.33 -0.05 3.57
C VAL A 143 16.70 -0.67 3.36
N ARG A 144 17.75 0.13 3.54
CA ARG A 144 19.13 -0.35 3.58
C ARG A 144 19.98 0.48 4.50
N VAL A 145 20.75 -0.17 5.36
CA VAL A 145 21.72 0.48 6.24
C VAL A 145 23.12 0.42 5.61
N ASP A 146 23.78 1.57 5.51
CA ASP A 146 25.21 1.70 5.24
C ASP A 146 25.94 1.92 6.57
N TYR A 147 26.51 0.84 7.10
CA TYR A 147 27.15 0.82 8.41
C TYR A 147 28.44 1.64 8.46
N GLU A 148 29.13 1.82 7.34
CA GLU A 148 30.40 2.57 7.29
C GLU A 148 30.15 4.08 7.27
N LYS A 149 29.11 4.51 6.55
CA LYS A 149 28.74 5.93 6.43
C LYS A 149 27.73 6.40 7.46
N GLU A 150 27.31 5.51 8.36
CA GLU A 150 26.26 5.75 9.34
C GLU A 150 25.00 6.37 8.71
N THR A 151 24.53 5.76 7.63
CA THR A 151 23.39 6.25 6.86
C THR A 151 22.36 5.14 6.67
N ILE A 152 21.09 5.44 6.91
CA ILE A 152 19.96 4.59 6.56
C ILE A 152 19.22 5.18 5.37
N PHE A 153 19.05 4.36 4.34
CA PHE A 153 18.30 4.68 3.14
C PHE A 153 16.87 4.15 3.29
N LEU A 154 15.88 5.01 3.13
CA LEU A 154 14.45 4.70 3.28
C LEU A 154 13.69 4.98 1.98
N SER A 155 12.64 4.22 1.70
CA SER A 155 11.74 4.48 0.57
C SER A 155 11.00 5.82 0.72
N GLU A 156 10.57 6.39 -0.41
CA GLU A 156 9.71 7.58 -0.40
C GLU A 156 8.36 7.36 0.29
N ILE A 157 7.83 6.13 0.35
CA ILE A 157 6.58 5.82 1.09
C ILE A 157 6.74 6.16 2.57
N LEU A 158 7.90 5.86 3.15
CA LEU A 158 8.20 6.18 4.55
C LEU A 158 8.38 7.69 4.78
N ASN A 159 8.70 8.46 3.74
CA ASN A 159 8.75 9.92 3.79
C ASN A 159 7.36 10.55 3.61
N GLU A 160 6.64 10.18 2.54
CA GLU A 160 5.34 10.74 2.16
C GLU A 160 4.29 10.52 3.25
N PHE A 161 4.29 9.32 3.85
CA PHE A 161 3.33 8.95 4.89
C PHE A 161 3.95 8.91 6.28
N GLN A 162 5.09 9.58 6.50
CA GLN A 162 5.83 9.56 7.77
C GLN A 162 4.93 9.80 8.98
N ALA A 163 4.00 10.75 8.89
CA ALA A 163 3.08 11.09 9.98
C ALA A 163 2.15 9.93 10.37
N ASP A 164 1.74 9.09 9.42
CA ASP A 164 0.87 7.94 9.72
C ASP A 164 1.63 6.89 10.55
N PHE A 165 2.92 6.69 10.26
CA PHE A 165 3.80 5.79 11.02
C PHE A 165 4.08 6.33 12.42
N THR A 166 4.49 7.59 12.53
CA THR A 166 4.89 8.19 13.80
C THR A 166 3.70 8.35 14.73
N SER A 167 2.57 8.91 14.25
CA SER A 167 1.39 9.12 15.10
C SER A 167 0.74 7.82 15.54
N TRP A 168 0.80 6.76 14.72
CA TRP A 168 0.37 5.43 15.17
C TRP A 168 1.28 4.91 16.29
N TYR A 169 2.60 5.01 16.12
CA TYR A 169 3.56 4.52 17.11
C TYR A 169 3.45 5.28 18.44
N GLU A 170 3.33 6.61 18.39
CA GLU A 170 3.10 7.47 19.56
C GLU A 170 1.86 7.04 20.34
N LYS A 171 0.76 6.77 19.63
CA LYS A 171 -0.49 6.33 20.23
C LYS A 171 -0.40 4.93 20.82
N GLU A 172 0.20 3.98 20.10
CA GLU A 172 0.27 2.57 20.51
C GLU A 172 1.18 2.37 21.73
N TYR A 173 2.31 3.10 21.77
CA TYR A 173 3.31 2.96 22.83
C TYR A 173 3.25 4.08 23.88
N GLU A 174 2.27 4.99 23.78
CA GLU A 174 2.10 6.14 24.68
C GLU A 174 3.37 6.99 24.84
N ILE A 175 4.04 7.28 23.71
CA ILE A 175 5.25 8.13 23.67
C ILE A 175 5.01 9.40 22.84
N GLU A 176 5.87 10.40 23.05
CA GLU A 176 5.87 11.65 22.29
C GLU A 176 7.12 11.77 21.41
N ASN A 177 6.97 12.47 20.27
CA ASN A 177 8.04 12.76 19.32
C ASN A 177 8.68 11.50 18.72
N ALA A 178 7.86 10.50 18.41
CA ALA A 178 8.36 9.28 17.78
C ALA A 178 8.92 9.59 16.40
N THR A 179 10.00 8.90 16.05
CA THR A 179 10.59 8.98 14.72
C THR A 179 10.12 7.81 13.86
N VAL A 180 10.27 7.94 12.54
CA VAL A 180 10.00 6.81 11.62
C VAL A 180 10.87 5.59 11.98
N ILE A 181 12.08 5.82 12.48
CA ILE A 181 13.01 4.76 12.90
C ILE A 181 12.43 3.94 14.07
N ASP A 182 11.69 4.56 14.99
CA ASP A 182 11.08 3.86 16.11
C ASP A 182 10.03 2.86 15.62
N TYR A 183 9.19 3.26 14.67
CA TYR A 183 8.28 2.36 13.99
C TYR A 183 9.04 1.24 13.24
N LEU A 184 10.06 1.58 12.46
CA LEU A 184 10.81 0.59 11.67
C LEU A 184 11.45 -0.49 12.55
N LYS A 185 11.92 -0.15 13.75
CA LYS A 185 12.51 -1.11 14.70
C LYS A 185 11.56 -2.25 15.11
N LEU A 186 10.24 -2.14 14.88
CA LEU A 186 9.32 -3.25 15.07
C LEU A 186 9.61 -4.40 14.09
N PHE A 187 10.01 -4.06 12.86
CA PHE A 187 10.12 -5.00 11.74
C PHE A 187 11.56 -5.27 11.29
N LEU A 188 12.49 -4.35 11.55
CA LEU A 188 13.88 -4.47 11.07
C LEU A 188 14.60 -5.72 11.59
N PRO A 189 15.60 -6.25 10.87
CA PRO A 189 16.49 -7.29 11.39
C PRO A 189 17.23 -6.84 12.66
N GLN A 190 17.51 -7.77 13.57
CA GLN A 190 18.18 -7.47 14.85
C GLN A 190 19.49 -6.68 14.69
N ARG A 191 20.28 -7.01 13.66
CA ARG A 191 21.52 -6.30 13.31
C ARG A 191 21.30 -4.81 13.07
N ASP A 192 20.24 -4.44 12.36
CA ASP A 192 19.93 -3.06 12.04
C ASP A 192 19.39 -2.32 13.26
N LYS A 193 18.58 -2.99 14.09
CA LYS A 193 18.11 -2.43 15.37
C LYS A 193 19.30 -2.08 16.28
N GLU A 194 20.25 -2.99 16.41
CA GLU A 194 21.44 -2.80 17.24
C GLU A 194 22.34 -1.68 16.72
N PHE A 195 22.50 -1.60 15.40
CA PHE A 195 23.25 -0.51 14.77
C PHE A 195 22.59 0.85 15.06
N LEU A 196 21.29 0.99 14.78
CA LEU A 196 20.57 2.25 14.97
C LEU A 196 20.47 2.66 16.45
N ALA A 197 20.51 1.69 17.38
CA ALA A 197 20.60 1.98 18.81
C ALA A 197 21.97 2.55 19.22
N LYS A 198 23.06 2.12 18.57
CA LYS A 198 24.42 2.62 18.81
C LYS A 198 24.72 3.93 18.08
N HIS A 199 24.02 4.18 16.97
CA HIS A 199 24.20 5.34 16.11
C HIS A 199 22.89 6.16 16.00
N PRO A 200 22.42 6.79 17.10
CA PRO A 200 21.15 7.53 17.10
C PRO A 200 21.17 8.77 16.17
N SER A 201 22.35 9.22 15.77
CA SER A 201 22.56 10.31 14.82
C SER A 201 22.77 9.84 13.38
N ALA A 202 22.53 8.56 13.08
CA ALA A 202 22.65 8.04 11.72
C ALA A 202 21.80 8.89 10.75
N LYS A 203 22.39 9.26 9.62
CA LYS A 203 21.72 10.08 8.61
C LYS A 203 20.59 9.29 7.96
N ILE A 204 19.41 9.90 7.83
CA ILE A 204 18.31 9.35 7.04
C ILE A 204 18.38 9.96 5.63
N GLU A 205 18.43 9.11 4.60
CA GLU A 205 18.31 9.52 3.20
C GLU A 205 17.12 8.80 2.55
N TYR A 206 16.27 9.56 1.86
CA TYR A 206 15.14 8.99 1.14
C TYR A 206 15.51 8.69 -0.31
N VAL A 207 15.22 7.47 -0.76
CA VAL A 207 15.49 7.01 -2.11
C VAL A 207 14.28 7.29 -2.99
N ALA A 208 14.54 7.95 -4.12
CA ALA A 208 13.50 8.35 -5.05
C ALA A 208 12.70 7.15 -5.57
N TYR A 209 11.39 7.35 -5.64
CA TYR A 209 10.41 6.35 -6.04
C TYR A 209 10.59 5.89 -7.50
N ASP A 210 10.64 4.58 -7.73
CA ASP A 210 10.76 4.00 -9.07
C ASP A 210 9.38 3.80 -9.71
N TRP A 211 8.94 4.76 -10.54
CA TRP A 211 7.64 4.69 -11.20
C TRP A 211 7.59 3.82 -12.47
N ARG A 212 8.48 2.85 -12.68
CA ARG A 212 8.31 1.88 -13.80
C ARG A 212 7.05 1.02 -13.57
N LEU A 213 6.49 0.36 -14.59
CA LEU A 213 5.39 -0.61 -14.40
C LEU A 213 5.95 -1.90 -13.81
N ASN A 214 5.24 -2.52 -12.86
CA ASN A 214 5.50 -3.91 -12.46
C ASN A 214 4.91 -4.83 -13.54
N ASP A 215 5.50 -4.76 -14.74
CA ASP A 215 5.20 -5.67 -15.83
C ASP A 215 6.02 -6.93 -15.57
N GLN A 216 5.38 -7.95 -15.00
CA GLN A 216 5.91 -9.30 -15.16
C GLN A 216 5.72 -9.64 -16.62
N GLU A 217 6.69 -9.27 -17.46
CA GLU A 217 6.86 -9.92 -18.75
C GLU A 217 6.73 -11.42 -18.47
N ILE A 218 5.74 -12.03 -19.13
CA ILE A 218 5.58 -13.46 -19.19
C ILE A 218 6.92 -13.96 -19.71
N SER A 219 7.78 -14.40 -18.80
CA SER A 219 9.04 -15.05 -19.13
C SER A 219 8.69 -16.24 -20.03
N ARG A 220 8.91 -16.03 -21.33
CA ARG A 220 9.07 -17.10 -22.31
C ARG A 220 10.56 -17.29 -22.54
#